data_AF-A0A1M5YLD0-F1
#
_entry.id   AF-A0A1M5YLD0-F1
#
_cell.length_a   1.000
_cell.length_b   1.000
_cell.length_c   1.000
_cell.angle_alpha   90.00
_cell.angle_beta   90.00
_cell.angle_gamma   90.00
#
_symmetry.space_group_name_H-M   'P 1'
#
loop_
_entity.id
_entity.type
_entity.pdbx_description
1 polymer ?
#
loop_
_entity_poly.entity_id
_entity_poly.type
_entity_poly.pdbx_seq_one_letter_code
_entity_poly.pdbx_strand_id
1 'polypeptide(L)'
;MKKQILLASLFVLMIVSLAVAEWLTDFRDIYVKEGIDPAVVEALKQGAGPDQIMENGLQLEGLNPQNLVKAMYCAGIRGDDIRTAGNQYGVTDLIIVAGYKKSVEECGDRVVDTQAYTPTATVVSFAGPPTPGNGINSVSPATF
;
A
#
# COMPACT_ATOMS: atom_id res chain seq x y z
N MET A 1 -31.57 56.51 -8.14
CA MET A 1 -30.35 56.09 -7.41
C MET A 1 -30.57 54.68 -6.86
N LYS A 2 -30.33 53.62 -7.64
CA LYS A 2 -30.66 52.22 -7.24
C LYS A 2 -29.93 51.15 -8.10
N LYS A 3 -28.76 51.48 -8.66
CA LYS A 3 -28.02 50.59 -9.58
C LYS A 3 -26.58 50.27 -9.15
N GLN A 4 -26.13 50.77 -7.99
CA GLN A 4 -24.73 50.66 -7.55
C GLN A 4 -24.50 49.63 -6.42
N ILE A 5 -25.55 48.94 -5.93
CA ILE A 5 -25.44 48.02 -4.77
C ILE A 5 -25.46 46.54 -5.19
N LEU A 6 -25.56 46.24 -6.50
CA LEU A 6 -25.58 44.85 -6.99
C LEU A 6 -24.21 44.29 -7.39
N LEU A 7 -23.13 45.07 -7.30
CA LEU A 7 -21.79 44.62 -7.70
C LEU A 7 -20.86 44.25 -6.53
N ALA A 8 -21.22 44.54 -5.28
CA ALA A 8 -20.31 44.34 -4.14
C ALA A 8 -20.40 42.94 -3.50
N SER A 9 -21.40 42.12 -3.83
CA SER A 9 -21.64 40.86 -3.13
C SER A 9 -21.20 39.60 -3.89
N LEU A 10 -20.56 39.73 -5.06
CA LEU A 10 -20.16 38.62 -5.93
C LEU A 10 -18.63 38.47 -6.02
N PHE A 11 -17.89 38.78 -4.96
CA PHE A 11 -16.43 38.61 -4.91
C PHE A 11 -15.93 37.81 -3.70
N VAL A 12 -16.84 37.16 -2.96
CA VAL A 12 -16.54 36.39 -1.73
C VAL A 12 -16.73 34.88 -1.94
N LEU A 13 -16.51 34.35 -3.15
CA LEU A 13 -16.92 32.98 -3.47
C LEU A 13 -15.83 32.01 -3.93
N MET A 14 -14.54 32.37 -4.02
CA MET A 14 -13.50 31.38 -4.33
C MET A 14 -12.15 31.71 -3.70
N ILE A 15 -12.05 31.57 -2.39
CA ILE A 15 -10.78 31.18 -1.78
C ILE A 15 -11.01 29.78 -1.21
N VAL A 16 -11.05 28.79 -2.10
CA VAL A 16 -10.83 27.40 -1.69
C VAL A 16 -9.33 27.31 -1.48
N SER A 17 -8.88 27.64 -0.27
CA SER A 17 -7.54 27.24 0.17
C SER A 17 -7.55 25.72 0.16
N LEU A 18 -7.00 25.12 -0.90
CA LEU A 18 -6.60 23.73 -0.88
C LEU A 18 -5.56 23.64 0.23
N ALA A 19 -5.99 23.18 1.41
CA ALA A 19 -5.08 22.75 2.46
C ALA A 19 -4.38 21.52 1.90
N VAL A 20 -3.33 21.75 1.11
CA VAL A 20 -2.39 20.70 0.74
C VAL A 20 -1.83 20.23 2.07
N ALA A 21 -2.14 18.99 2.43
CA ALA A 21 -1.73 18.44 3.71
C ALA A 21 -0.20 18.54 3.78
N GLU A 22 0.32 19.21 4.80
CA GLU A 22 1.75 19.55 4.94
C GLU A 22 2.64 18.31 4.81
N TRP A 23 2.16 17.17 5.30
CA TRP A 23 2.81 15.87 5.17
C TRP A 23 3.10 15.43 3.74
N LEU A 24 2.31 15.88 2.75
CA LEU A 24 2.50 15.46 1.36
C LEU A 24 3.75 16.10 0.76
N THR A 25 4.04 17.34 1.15
CA THR A 25 5.28 18.03 0.73
C THR A 25 6.48 17.32 1.34
N ASP A 26 6.44 17.07 2.65
CA ASP A 26 7.50 16.35 3.36
C ASP A 26 7.68 14.93 2.82
N PHE A 27 6.60 14.24 2.50
CA PHE A 27 6.63 12.90 1.91
C PHE A 27 7.40 12.88 0.59
N ARG A 28 7.16 13.85 -0.30
CA ARG A 28 7.90 13.98 -1.56
C ARG A 28 9.37 14.33 -1.33
N ASP A 29 9.63 15.28 -0.46
CA ASP A 29 10.99 15.75 -0.19
C ASP A 29 11.86 14.66 0.45
N ILE A 30 11.31 13.95 1.44
CA ILE A 30 11.97 12.80 2.07
C ILE A 30 12.14 11.66 1.07
N TYR A 31 11.15 11.40 0.20
CA TYR A 31 11.30 10.37 -0.83
C TYR A 31 12.50 10.65 -1.75
N VAL A 32 12.63 11.89 -2.23
CA VAL A 32 13.74 12.28 -3.12
C VAL A 32 15.08 12.20 -2.40
N LYS A 33 15.12 12.58 -1.12
CA LYS A 33 16.37 12.70 -0.34
C LYS A 33 16.82 11.38 0.29
N GLU A 34 15.90 10.59 0.81
CA GLU A 34 16.16 9.46 1.71
C GLU A 34 15.48 8.17 1.25
N GLY A 35 14.58 8.23 0.26
CA GLY A 35 13.86 7.09 -0.28
C GLY A 35 12.50 6.86 0.37
N ILE A 36 11.80 5.81 -0.07
CA ILE A 36 10.38 5.61 0.24
C ILE A 36 10.12 5.13 1.67
N ASP A 37 11.02 4.33 2.25
CA ASP A 37 10.85 3.80 3.61
C ASP A 37 10.75 4.92 4.68
N PRO A 38 11.70 5.87 4.77
CA PRO A 38 11.58 6.98 5.73
C PRO A 38 10.42 7.92 5.39
N ALA A 39 10.09 8.10 4.11
CA ALA A 39 8.97 8.94 3.69
C ALA A 39 7.63 8.40 4.21
N VAL A 40 7.37 7.09 4.09
CA VAL A 40 6.15 6.45 4.60
C VAL A 40 6.07 6.54 6.13
N VAL A 41 7.18 6.33 6.83
CA VAL A 41 7.23 6.46 8.30
C VAL A 41 6.88 7.89 8.72
N GLU A 42 7.43 8.89 8.05
CA GLU A 42 7.15 10.29 8.39
C GLU A 42 5.71 10.68 8.07
N ALA A 43 5.17 10.26 6.93
CA ALA A 43 3.77 10.48 6.59
C ALA A 43 2.81 9.91 7.65
N LEU A 44 3.09 8.70 8.16
CA LEU A 44 2.31 8.11 9.25
C LEU A 44 2.40 8.92 10.55
N LYS A 45 3.58 9.45 10.91
CA LYS A 45 3.72 10.31 12.10
C LYS A 45 2.91 11.59 11.99
N GLN A 46 2.76 12.12 10.78
CA GLN A 46 1.95 13.29 10.48
C GLN A 46 0.46 12.97 10.31
N GLY A 47 0.06 11.71 10.49
CA GLY A 47 -1.33 11.27 10.48
C GLY A 47 -1.89 10.90 9.12
N ALA A 48 -1.05 10.70 8.10
CA ALA A 48 -1.49 10.23 6.80
C ALA A 48 -2.04 8.79 6.88
N GLY A 49 -3.19 8.55 6.26
CA GLY A 49 -3.80 7.23 6.17
C GLY A 49 -3.12 6.31 5.16
N PRO A 50 -3.26 4.98 5.28
CA PRO A 50 -2.74 4.02 4.30
C PRO A 50 -3.27 4.26 2.87
N ASP A 51 -4.52 4.66 2.73
CA ASP A 51 -5.15 5.06 1.47
C ASP A 51 -4.49 6.29 0.86
N GLN A 52 -4.23 7.32 1.66
CA GLN A 52 -3.58 8.55 1.22
C GLN A 52 -2.12 8.31 0.81
N ILE A 53 -1.39 7.50 1.59
CA ILE A 53 -0.01 7.11 1.27
C ILE A 53 0.04 6.31 -0.02
N MET A 54 -0.89 5.37 -0.21
CA MET A 54 -0.99 4.59 -1.45
C MET A 54 -1.26 5.49 -2.66
N GLU A 55 -2.31 6.32 -2.58
CA GLU A 55 -2.70 7.23 -3.65
C GLU A 55 -1.56 8.16 -4.08
N ASN A 56 -0.94 8.83 -3.10
CA ASN A 56 0.07 9.84 -3.37
C ASN A 56 1.42 9.20 -3.71
N GLY A 57 1.74 8.05 -3.14
CA GLY A 57 2.93 7.28 -3.47
C GLY A 57 2.93 6.81 -4.93
N LEU A 58 1.79 6.31 -5.43
CA LEU A 58 1.67 5.85 -6.82
C LEU A 58 1.81 6.99 -7.85
N GLN A 59 1.67 8.25 -7.43
CA GLN A 59 1.90 9.43 -8.26
C GLN A 59 3.36 9.89 -8.28
N LEU A 60 4.24 9.27 -7.48
CA LEU A 60 5.67 9.61 -7.47
C LEU A 60 6.36 9.01 -8.70
N GLU A 61 6.98 9.88 -9.50
CA GLU A 61 7.74 9.45 -10.67
C GLU A 61 8.91 8.57 -10.27
N GLY A 62 9.06 7.42 -10.93
CA GLY A 62 10.12 6.46 -10.66
C GLY A 62 9.89 5.57 -9.42
N LEU A 63 8.80 5.77 -8.66
CA LEU A 63 8.48 4.87 -7.56
C LEU A 63 7.92 3.55 -8.08
N ASN A 64 8.58 2.45 -7.71
CA ASN A 64 8.04 1.12 -7.94
C ASN A 64 6.92 0.83 -6.93
N PRO A 65 5.69 0.50 -7.36
CA PRO A 65 4.59 0.16 -6.46
C PRO A 65 4.90 -0.97 -5.46
N GLN A 66 5.74 -1.93 -5.83
CA GLN A 66 6.21 -2.98 -4.92
C GLN A 66 7.03 -2.39 -3.76
N ASN A 67 7.88 -1.40 -4.03
CA ASN A 67 8.69 -0.73 -3.00
C ASN A 67 7.83 0.14 -2.08
N LEU A 68 6.76 0.75 -2.61
CA LEU A 68 5.77 1.46 -1.80
C LEU A 68 5.06 0.50 -0.83
N VAL A 69 4.53 -0.62 -1.34
CA VAL A 69 3.88 -1.63 -0.48
C VAL A 69 4.85 -2.19 0.56
N LYS A 70 6.10 -2.46 0.15
CA LYS A 70 7.15 -2.88 1.08
C LYS A 70 7.33 -1.87 2.21
N ALA A 71 7.50 -0.59 1.87
CA ALA A 71 7.66 0.50 2.85
C ALA A 71 6.48 0.58 3.82
N MET A 72 5.25 0.42 3.32
CA MET A 72 4.03 0.39 4.14
C MET A 72 4.03 -0.76 5.15
N TYR A 73 4.40 -1.98 4.74
CA TYR A 73 4.56 -3.10 5.66
C TYR A 73 5.68 -2.87 6.68
N CYS A 74 6.82 -2.35 6.25
CA CYS A 74 7.97 -2.04 7.11
C CYS A 74 7.66 -0.96 8.14
N ALA A 75 6.74 -0.05 7.82
CA ALA A 75 6.26 0.99 8.73
C ALA A 75 5.17 0.48 9.69
N GLY A 76 4.80 -0.81 9.61
CA GLY A 76 3.86 -1.45 10.52
C GLY A 76 2.39 -1.29 10.14
N ILE A 77 2.08 -0.85 8.92
CA ILE A 77 0.70 -0.82 8.42
C ILE A 77 0.20 -2.26 8.26
N ARG A 78 -1.04 -2.52 8.70
CA ARG A 78 -1.67 -3.84 8.59
C ARG A 78 -1.86 -4.24 7.13
N GLY A 79 -1.73 -5.53 6.83
CA GLY A 79 -1.85 -6.04 5.48
C GLY A 79 -3.25 -5.87 4.88
N ASP A 80 -4.29 -5.94 5.70
CA ASP A 80 -5.68 -5.69 5.26
C ASP A 80 -5.88 -4.24 4.80
N ASP A 81 -5.27 -3.28 5.51
CA ASP A 81 -5.36 -1.86 5.18
C ASP A 81 -4.58 -1.56 3.89
N ILE A 82 -3.39 -2.15 3.74
CA ILE A 82 -2.59 -2.08 2.51
C ILE A 82 -3.34 -2.71 1.34
N ARG A 83 -4.00 -3.86 1.53
CA ARG A 83 -4.76 -4.52 0.47
C ARG A 83 -5.98 -3.70 0.06
N THR A 84 -6.69 -3.13 1.03
CA THR A 84 -7.84 -2.27 0.78
C THR A 84 -7.43 -1.03 -0.01
N ALA A 85 -6.39 -0.32 0.43
CA ALA A 85 -5.84 0.84 -0.27
C ALA A 85 -5.29 0.47 -1.65
N GLY A 86 -4.53 -0.62 -1.74
CA GLY A 86 -3.94 -1.10 -2.99
C GLY A 86 -5.00 -1.40 -4.05
N ASN A 87 -6.04 -2.17 -3.69
CA ASN A 87 -7.13 -2.50 -4.59
C ASN A 87 -7.91 -1.26 -5.05
N GLN A 88 -8.11 -0.28 -4.17
CA GLN A 88 -8.75 0.99 -4.51
C GLN A 88 -7.99 1.77 -5.59
N TYR A 89 -6.66 1.71 -5.57
CA TYR A 89 -5.80 2.45 -6.51
C TYR A 89 -5.15 1.57 -7.60
N GLY A 90 -5.67 0.36 -7.83
CA GLY A 90 -5.26 -0.51 -8.93
C GLY A 90 -3.95 -1.28 -8.72
N VAL A 91 -3.46 -1.37 -7.49
CA VAL A 91 -2.34 -2.23 -7.12
C VAL A 91 -2.82 -3.66 -7.00
N THR A 92 -2.36 -4.53 -7.91
CA THR A 92 -2.77 -5.94 -7.92
C THR A 92 -2.30 -6.69 -6.69
N ASP A 93 -3.03 -7.74 -6.30
CA ASP A 93 -2.62 -8.66 -5.22
C ASP A 93 -1.21 -9.21 -5.43
N LEU A 94 -0.80 -9.48 -6.69
CA LEU A 94 0.55 -9.94 -6.99
C LEU A 94 1.63 -8.94 -6.53
N ILE A 95 1.39 -7.64 -6.74
CA ILE A 95 2.31 -6.58 -6.29
C ILE A 95 2.30 -6.50 -4.76
N ILE A 96 1.12 -6.62 -4.14
CA ILE A 96 1.00 -6.58 -2.67
C ILE A 96 1.78 -7.73 -2.04
N VAL A 97 1.67 -8.93 -2.59
CA VAL A 97 2.43 -10.12 -2.17
C VAL A 97 3.92 -9.94 -2.34
N ALA A 98 4.33 -9.41 -3.50
CA ALA A 98 5.72 -9.18 -3.79
C ALA A 98 6.32 -8.11 -2.86
N GLY A 99 5.55 -7.09 -2.49
CA GLY A 99 5.93 -6.09 -1.49
C GLY A 99 6.01 -6.66 -0.08
N TYR A 100 5.05 -7.51 0.30
CA TYR A 100 5.08 -8.23 1.58
C TYR A 100 6.31 -9.12 1.72
N LYS A 101 6.59 -10.00 0.74
CA LYS A 101 7.78 -10.86 0.74
C LYS A 101 9.06 -10.04 0.91
N LYS A 102 9.18 -8.95 0.15
CA LYS A 102 10.31 -8.03 0.25
C LYS A 102 10.41 -7.37 1.63
N SER A 103 9.28 -7.03 2.26
CA SER A 103 9.28 -6.47 3.62
C SER A 103 9.72 -7.48 4.67
N VAL A 104 9.36 -8.75 4.53
CA VAL A 104 9.83 -9.82 5.42
C VAL A 104 11.35 -10.00 5.29
N GLU A 105 11.87 -9.96 4.07
CA GLU A 105 13.31 -10.09 3.79
C GLU A 105 14.13 -8.88 4.28
N GLU A 106 13.63 -7.66 4.10
CA GLU A 106 14.41 -6.43 4.35
C GLU A 106 14.15 -5.79 5.73
N CYS A 107 12.96 -5.99 6.31
CA CYS A 107 12.52 -5.30 7.51
C CYS A 107 12.30 -6.25 8.71
N GLY A 108 12.31 -7.56 8.48
CA GLY A 108 12.25 -8.59 9.53
C GLY A 108 11.02 -8.45 10.45
N ASP A 109 11.25 -8.51 11.77
CA ASP A 109 10.22 -8.51 12.82
C ASP A 109 9.34 -7.25 12.89
N ARG A 110 9.63 -6.21 12.09
CA ARG A 110 8.79 -5.00 12.01
C ARG A 110 7.50 -5.21 11.21
N VAL A 111 7.37 -6.34 10.51
CA VAL A 111 6.13 -6.72 9.84
C VAL A 111 5.12 -7.16 10.91
N VAL A 112 4.21 -6.25 11.27
CA VAL A 112 3.17 -6.47 12.31
C VAL A 112 2.21 -7.61 11.93
N ASP A 113 2.18 -8.00 10.66
CA ASP A 113 1.21 -8.93 10.11
C ASP A 113 1.83 -10.28 9.72
N THR A 114 1.96 -11.16 10.70
CA THR A 114 2.22 -12.60 10.45
C THR A 114 0.99 -13.35 9.96
N GLN A 115 -0.18 -12.69 9.82
CA GLN A 115 -1.45 -13.32 9.41
C GLN A 115 -2.07 -12.79 8.11
N ALA A 116 -1.59 -11.67 7.54
CA ALA A 116 -2.12 -11.09 6.31
C ALA A 116 -2.00 -11.96 5.04
N TYR A 117 -1.30 -13.08 5.11
CA TYR A 117 -1.15 -13.97 3.96
C TYR A 117 -1.42 -15.43 4.29
N THR A 118 -2.70 -15.78 4.39
CA THR A 118 -3.14 -17.11 3.97
C THR A 118 -3.36 -17.04 2.47
N PRO A 119 -2.51 -17.65 1.61
CA PRO A 119 -2.85 -17.77 0.21
C PRO A 119 -4.16 -18.55 0.13
N THR A 120 -5.23 -17.94 -0.37
CA THR A 120 -6.37 -18.70 -0.87
C THR A 120 -5.84 -19.54 -2.01
N ALA A 121 -5.64 -20.82 -1.74
CA ALA A 121 -5.11 -21.81 -2.66
C ALA A 121 -6.07 -21.95 -3.86
N THR A 122 -5.97 -21.04 -4.82
CA THR A 122 -6.19 -21.37 -6.21
C THR A 122 -4.80 -21.60 -6.78
N VAL A 123 -4.26 -22.79 -6.48
CA VAL A 123 -3.07 -23.28 -7.15
C VAL A 123 -3.45 -23.39 -8.62
N VAL A 124 -3.09 -22.39 -9.43
CA VAL A 124 -3.01 -22.58 -10.87
C VAL A 124 -1.85 -23.56 -11.03
N SER A 125 -2.21 -24.84 -11.05
CA SER A 125 -1.30 -25.93 -11.31
C SER A 125 -0.83 -25.74 -12.76
N PHE A 126 0.38 -25.19 -12.93
CA PHE A 126 1.11 -25.37 -14.17
C PHE A 126 1.59 -26.82 -14.20
N ALA A 127 0.65 -27.73 -14.38
CA ALA A 127 0.91 -29.13 -14.64
C ALA A 127 1.56 -29.19 -16.03
N GLY A 128 2.89 -29.38 -16.04
CA GLY A 128 3.57 -29.99 -17.17
C GLY A 128 2.94 -31.35 -17.52
N PRO A 129 3.22 -31.90 -18.71
CA PRO A 129 2.56 -33.10 -19.21
C PRO A 129 2.69 -34.28 -18.24
N PRO A 130 1.66 -35.15 -18.15
CA PRO A 130 1.54 -36.14 -17.10
C PRO A 130 2.60 -37.24 -17.22
N THR A 131 3.42 -37.41 -16.19
CA THR A 131 4.24 -38.60 -15.98
C THR A 131 3.41 -39.64 -15.21
N PRO A 132 3.26 -40.89 -15.68
CA PRO A 132 2.52 -41.92 -14.96
C PRO A 132 3.43 -42.61 -13.92
N GLY A 133 3.01 -42.64 -12.65
CA GLY A 133 3.63 -43.41 -11.57
C GLY A 133 2.96 -43.11 -10.23
N ASN A 134 1.84 -43.76 -9.90
CA ASN A 134 1.73 -45.02 -9.17
C ASN A 134 2.27 -44.95 -7.72
N GLY A 135 1.36 -44.92 -6.74
CA GLY A 135 1.72 -45.16 -5.34
C GLY A 135 0.87 -44.42 -4.30
N ILE A 136 -0.37 -44.88 -4.12
CA ILE A 136 -1.21 -44.61 -2.94
C ILE A 136 -0.50 -45.21 -1.72
N ASN A 137 -0.43 -44.48 -0.59
CA ASN A 137 -0.56 -45.01 0.78
C ASN A 137 -0.50 -43.87 1.81
N SER A 138 -1.66 -43.31 2.14
CA SER A 138 -1.88 -42.61 3.41
C SER A 138 -2.03 -43.64 4.52
N VAL A 139 -1.14 -43.61 5.51
CA VAL A 139 -1.31 -44.29 6.79
C VAL A 139 -1.01 -43.27 7.89
N SER A 140 -2.00 -42.98 8.73
CA SER A 140 -1.86 -42.26 10.00
C SER A 140 -2.00 -43.28 11.16
N PRO A 141 -1.88 -42.89 12.45
CA PRO A 141 -0.65 -42.91 13.26
C PRO A 141 -0.75 -43.87 14.48
N ALA A 142 0.37 -44.17 15.16
CA ALA A 142 0.36 -44.69 16.53
C ALA A 142 1.68 -44.40 17.30
N THR A 143 1.53 -43.59 18.35
CA THR A 143 2.09 -43.66 19.71
C THR A 143 3.53 -44.15 19.96
N PHE A 144 4.30 -43.34 20.70
CA PHE A 144 5.06 -43.77 21.87
C PHE A 144 4.83 -42.78 23.02
#